data_AF-A0A453SFA5-F1
#
_entry.id   AF-A0A453SFA5-F1
#
_cell.length_a   1.000
_cell.length_b   1.000
_cell.length_c   1.000
_cell.angle_alpha   90.00
_cell.angle_beta   90.00
_cell.angle_gamma   90.00
#
_symmetry.space_group_name_H-M   'P 1'
#
loop_
_entity.id
_entity.type
_entity.pdbx_description
1 polymer ?
#
loop_
_entity_poly.entity_id
_entity_poly.type
_entity_poly.pdbx_seq_one_letter_code
_entity_poly.pdbx_strand_id
1 'polypeptide(L)' 'LLPLSVVRFWGLRETLESLRKNATYQRRLFDQAVKLVRPGGIIVYSTCTINPGENEALVRYALDTYKFLSLGSQ' A
#
# COMPACT_ATOMS: atom_id res chain seq x y z
N LEU A 1 -9.83 -28.79 -2.95
CA LEU A 1 -8.98 -28.32 -4.08
C LEU A 1 -9.87 -27.47 -4.98
N LEU A 2 -9.86 -26.14 -4.80
CA LEU A 2 -10.67 -25.26 -5.64
C LEU A 2 -10.08 -25.22 -7.06
N PRO A 3 -10.91 -25.25 -8.12
CA PRO A 3 -10.42 -25.24 -9.49
C PRO A 3 -9.65 -23.95 -9.79
N LEU A 4 -8.55 -24.08 -10.53
CA LEU A 4 -7.66 -22.98 -10.94
C LEU A 4 -8.37 -21.82 -11.67
N SER A 5 -9.61 -22.02 -12.12
CA SER A 5 -10.48 -20.99 -12.70
C SER A 5 -11.01 -19.96 -11.70
N VAL A 6 -10.93 -20.21 -10.38
CA VAL A 6 -11.41 -19.30 -9.33
C VAL A 6 -10.28 -18.41 -8.79
N VAL A 7 -9.02 -18.78 -9.00
CA VAL A 7 -7.86 -17.96 -8.61
C VAL A 7 -7.59 -16.93 -9.71
N ARG A 8 -8.34 -15.82 -9.67
CA ARG A 8 -8.05 -14.67 -10.52
C ARG A 8 -6.74 -14.03 -10.03
N PHE A 9 -5.64 -14.35 -10.70
CA PHE A 9 -4.34 -13.74 -10.41
C PHE A 9 -4.35 -12.29 -10.93
N TRP A 10 -4.54 -11.34 -10.02
CA TRP A 10 -4.69 -9.91 -10.33
C TRP A 10 -3.50 -9.33 -11.12
N GLY A 11 -2.32 -9.95 -11.05
CA GLY A 11 -1.11 -9.52 -11.77
C GLY A 11 -1.00 -9.97 -13.23
N LEU A 12 -1.93 -10.75 -13.79
CA LEU A 12 -1.76 -11.34 -15.13
C LEU A 12 -1.89 -10.32 -16.29
N ARG A 13 -2.43 -9.11 -16.03
CA ARG A 13 -2.62 -8.07 -17.07
C ARG A 13 -2.62 -6.64 -16.51
N GLU A 14 -1.54 -6.26 -15.85
CA GLU A 14 -1.31 -4.89 -15.37
C GLU A 14 -0.61 -4.04 -16.45
N THR A 15 -1.05 -2.80 -16.66
CA THR A 15 -0.33 -1.82 -17.48
C THR A 15 0.49 -0.88 -16.59
N LEU A 16 1.55 -0.28 -17.13
CA LEU A 16 2.34 0.74 -16.40
C LEU A 16 1.47 1.90 -15.89
N GLU A 17 0.42 2.26 -16.64
CA GLU A 17 -0.54 3.28 -16.23
C GLU A 17 -1.38 2.80 -15.03
N SER A 18 -1.87 1.56 -15.06
CA SER A 18 -2.62 0.93 -13.96
C SER A 18 -1.79 0.91 -12.68
N LEU A 19 -0.54 0.43 -12.77
CA LEU A 19 0.40 0.37 -11.65
C LEU A 19 0.62 1.75 -10.99
N ARG A 20 0.78 2.79 -11.81
CA ARG A 20 0.94 4.17 -11.31
C ARG A 20 -0.34 4.73 -10.69
N LYS A 21 -1.51 4.45 -11.29
CA LYS A 21 -2.81 4.84 -10.73
C LYS A 21 -3.06 4.17 -9.39
N ASN A 22 -2.79 2.88 -9.28
CA ASN A 22 -2.93 2.10 -8.05
C ASN A 22 -2.05 2.67 -6.92
N ALA A 23 -0.77 2.92 -7.19
CA ALA A 23 0.14 3.54 -6.22
C ALA A 23 -0.35 4.93 -5.78
N THR A 24 -0.81 5.76 -6.72
CA THR A 24 -1.35 7.10 -6.41
C THR A 24 -2.61 7.02 -5.55
N TYR A 25 -3.50 6.07 -5.84
CA TYR A 25 -4.73 5.89 -5.09
C TYR A 25 -4.46 5.38 -3.67
N GLN A 26 -3.58 4.40 -3.52
CA GLN A 26 -3.19 3.86 -2.21
C GLN A 26 -2.50 4.91 -1.34
N ARG A 27 -1.70 5.79 -1.93
CA ARG A 27 -1.16 6.96 -1.23
C ARG A 27 -2.26 7.83 -0.62
N ARG A 28 -3.31 8.16 -1.38
CA ARG A 28 -4.42 8.97 -0.89
C ARG A 28 -5.18 8.29 0.25
N LEU A 29 -5.36 6.96 0.19
CA LEU A 29 -5.97 6.19 1.27
C LEU A 29 -5.10 6.22 2.53
N PHE A 30 -3.80 6.05 2.37
CA PHE A 30 -2.83 6.14 3.47
C PHE A 30 -2.87 7.53 4.12
N ASP A 31 -2.93 8.61 3.34
CA ASP A 31 -3.03 9.98 3.87
C ASP A 31 -4.28 10.17 4.74
N GLN A 32 -5.40 9.51 4.42
CA GLN A 32 -6.59 9.54 5.28
C GLN A 32 -6.39 8.70 6.54
N ALA A 33 -5.78 7.52 6.44
CA ALA A 33 -5.47 6.68 7.60
C ALA A 33 -4.60 7.43 8.63
N VAL A 34 -3.62 8.21 8.16
CA VAL A 34 -2.77 9.06 9.01
C VAL A 34 -3.57 10.15 9.74
N LYS A 35 -4.63 10.69 9.14
CA LYS A 35 -5.50 11.70 9.80
C LYS A 35 -6.45 11.08 10.83
N LEU A 36 -6.84 9.82 10.62
CA LEU A 36 -7.83 9.13 11.43
C LEU A 36 -7.21 8.40 12.62
N VAL A 37 -5.94 8.01 12.52
CA VAL A 37 -5.24 7.36 13.63
C VAL A 37 -5.08 8.34 14.79
N ARG A 38 -5.38 7.88 16.01
CA ARG A 38 -5.12 8.66 17.22
C ARG A 38 -3.61 8.80 17.47
N PRO A 39 -3.15 9.84 18.19
CA PRO A 39 -1.76 9.92 18.64
C PRO A 39 -1.31 8.65 19.37
N GLY A 40 -0.14 8.12 19.00
CA GLY A 40 0.39 6.86 19.53
C GLY A 40 -0.30 5.58 18.99
N GLY A 41 -1.24 5.70 18.05
CA GLY A 41 -1.83 4.56 17.37
C GLY A 41 -0.88 3.95 16.31
N ILE A 42 -1.22 2.75 15.85
CA ILE A 42 -0.43 2.00 14.87
C ILE A 42 -1.21 1.89 13.57
N ILE A 43 -0.56 2.17 12.45
CA ILE A 43 -1.09 1.93 11.10
C ILE A 43 -0.39 0.68 10.55
N VAL A 44 -1.18 -0.33 10.19
CA VAL A 44 -0.70 -1.50 9.46
C VAL A 44 -1.15 -1.37 8.01
N TYR A 45 -0.19 -1.39 7.10
CA TYR A 45 -0.43 -1.35 5.66
C TYR A 45 0.00 -2.68 5.04
N SER A 46 -0.87 -3.26 4.22
CA SER A 46 -0.61 -4.51 3.51
C SER A 46 -1.28 -4.47 2.15
N THR A 47 -0.67 -5.17 1.21
CA THR A 47 -1.12 -5.28 -0.17
C THR A 47 -0.97 -6.74 -0.62
N CYS A 48 -1.62 -7.11 -1.72
CA CYS A 48 -1.43 -8.40 -2.38
C CYS A 48 -0.67 -8.25 -3.72
N THR A 49 0.22 -7.25 -3.81
CA THR A 49 1.01 -6.90 -4.99
C THR A 49 2.50 -6.99 -4.70
N ILE A 50 3.29 -7.34 -5.72
CA ILE A 50 4.76 -7.30 -5.68
C ILE A 50 5.33 -6.00 -6.25
N ASN A 51 4.46 -5.07 -6.69
CA ASN A 51 4.88 -3.82 -7.31
C ASN A 51 5.51 -2.88 -6.26
N PRO A 52 6.79 -2.49 -6.41
CA PRO A 52 7.46 -1.64 -5.44
C PRO A 52 6.87 -0.23 -5.36
N GLY A 53 6.14 0.21 -6.41
CA GLY A 53 5.42 1.48 -6.40
C GLY A 53 4.29 1.55 -5.38
N GLU A 54 3.69 0.41 -5.05
CA GLU A 54 2.63 0.30 -4.04
C GLU A 54 3.21 0.05 -2.64
N ASN A 55 4.36 -0.61 -2.56
CA ASN A 55 4.96 -1.06 -1.30
C ASN A 55 6.03 -0.09 -0.79
N GLU A 56 7.31 -0.31 -1.12
CA GLU A 56 8.45 0.44 -0.59
C GLU A 56 8.35 1.93 -0.89
N ALA A 57 7.83 2.30 -2.06
CA ALA A 57 7.62 3.70 -2.42
C ALA A 57 6.57 4.40 -1.53
N LEU A 58 5.53 3.70 -1.08
CA LEU A 58 4.56 4.24 -0.14
C LEU A 58 5.19 4.42 1.24
N VAL A 59 5.93 3.40 1.71
CA VAL A 59 6.64 3.47 3.00
C VAL A 59 7.63 4.65 3.01
N ARG A 60 8.40 4.81 1.94
CA ARG A 60 9.34 5.93 1.81
C ARG A 60 8.61 7.26 1.83
N TYR A 61 7.53 7.39 1.07
CA TYR A 61 6.69 8.58 1.08
C TYR A 61 6.16 8.89 2.49
N ALA A 62 5.66 7.89 3.22
CA ALA A 62 5.10 8.07 4.55
C ALA A 62 6.15 8.64 5.54
N LEU A 63 7.36 8.09 5.55
CA LEU A 63 8.46 8.54 6.41
C LEU A 63 9.03 9.90 5.98
N ASP A 64 8.98 10.21 4.68
CA ASP A 64 9.42 11.51 4.17
C ASP A 64 8.41 12.62 4.46
N THR A 65 7.11 12.34 4.35
CA THR A 65 6.03 13.32 4.51
C THR A 65 5.60 13.50 5.96
N TYR A 66 5.50 12.41 6.73
CA TYR A 66 5.00 12.45 8.11
C TYR A 66 6.13 12.16 9.10
N LYS A 67 6.83 13.21 9.54
CA LYS A 67 7.99 13.09 10.44
C LYS A 67 7.68 12.53 11.82
N PHE A 68 6.41 12.49 12.21
CA PHE A 68 5.95 11.86 13.44
C PHE A 68 5.66 10.36 13.30
N LEU A 69 5.70 9.82 12.08
CA LEU A 69 5.62 8.37 11.86
C LEU A 69 7.00 7.74 11.99
N SER A 70 7.04 6.55 12.56
CA SER A 70 8.21 5.69 12.63
C SER A 70 7.83 4.28 12.20
N LEU A 71 8.79 3.52 11.67
CA LEU A 71 8.58 2.09 11.44
C LEU A 71 8.51 1.36 12.79
N GLY A 72 7.54 0.47 12.92
CA GLY A 72 7.49 -0.43 14.07
C GLY A 72 8.59 -1.49 13.96
N SER A 73 9.28 -1.76 15.07
CA SER A 73 10.12 -2.97 15.19
C SER A 73 9.19 -4.16 15.40
N GLN A 74 9.18 -5.11 14.47
CA GLN A 74 8.60 -6.44 14.69
C GLN A 74 9.73 -7.45 14.86
#